data_AF-A0A849Q1H2-F1
#
_entry.id   AF-A0A849Q1H2-F1
#
_cell.length_a   1.000
_cell.length_b   1.000
_cell.length_c   1.000
_cell.angle_alpha   90.00
_cell.angle_beta   90.00
_cell.angle_gamma   90.00
#
_symmetry.space_group_name_H-M   'P 1'
#
loop_
_entity.id
_entity.type
_entity.pdbx_description
1 polymer ?
#
loop_
_entity_poly.entity_id
_entity_poly.type
_entity_poly.pdbx_seq_one_letter_code
_entity_poly.pdbx_strand_id
1 'polypeptide(L)'
;MADIKLDLQAIERIALFQSMTRVDAMDCVETQQVAYFVVPRGSVGRLKDSAGVERLSKKLGKNVRLIEHRDEPEAFLKSLFWHYGVENVSVEQGPHGLQGRVRISPLMKGRAIGKGGENLKAL
;
A
#
# COMPACT_ATOMS: atom_id res chain seq x y z
N MET A 1 -18.20 15.36 -15.52
CA MET A 1 -18.55 13.92 -15.57
C MET A 1 -17.28 13.16 -15.21
N ALA A 2 -17.24 12.58 -14.03
CA ALA A 2 -16.09 11.78 -13.59
C ALA A 2 -16.10 10.50 -14.42
N ASP A 3 -15.14 10.41 -15.35
CA ASP A 3 -14.90 9.23 -16.16
C ASP A 3 -14.54 8.11 -15.19
N ILE A 4 -15.38 7.06 -15.10
CA ILE A 4 -15.02 5.84 -14.36
C ILE A 4 -13.96 5.15 -15.23
N LYS A 5 -12.72 5.66 -15.17
CA LYS A 5 -11.54 4.95 -15.61
C LYS A 5 -11.27 3.90 -14.55
N LEU A 6 -11.95 2.76 -14.68
CA LEU A 6 -11.38 1.52 -14.18
C LEU A 6 -10.02 1.38 -14.85
N ASP A 7 -8.96 1.66 -14.09
CA ASP A 7 -7.60 1.50 -14.57
C ASP A 7 -7.40 0.00 -14.88
N LEU A 8 -7.39 -0.33 -16.17
CA LEU A 8 -7.26 -1.71 -16.64
C LEU A 8 -5.99 -2.35 -16.08
N GLN A 9 -4.93 -1.56 -15.89
CA GLN A 9 -3.69 -2.05 -15.28
C GLN A 9 -3.93 -2.48 -13.83
N ALA A 10 -4.65 -1.69 -13.03
CA ALA A 10 -4.97 -2.04 -11.66
C ALA A 10 -5.80 -3.34 -11.58
N ILE A 11 -6.79 -3.51 -12.46
CA ILE A 11 -7.60 -4.74 -12.53
C ILE A 11 -6.74 -5.96 -12.86
N GLU A 12 -5.90 -5.87 -13.90
CA GLU A 12 -5.00 -6.96 -14.29
C GLU A 12 -4.04 -7.34 -13.16
N ARG A 13 -3.58 -6.36 -12.39
CA ARG A 13 -2.67 -6.55 -11.27
C ARG A 13 -3.34 -7.20 -10.08
N ILE A 14 -4.55 -6.78 -9.73
CA ILE A 14 -5.38 -7.41 -8.70
C ILE A 14 -5.66 -8.87 -9.05
N ALA A 15 -6.08 -9.15 -10.29
CA ALA A 15 -6.33 -10.52 -10.75
C ALA A 15 -5.06 -11.38 -10.70
N LEU A 16 -3.91 -10.84 -11.14
CA LEU A 16 -2.63 -11.52 -11.06
C LEU A 16 -2.24 -11.82 -9.61
N PHE A 17 -2.37 -10.84 -8.71
CA PHE A 17 -2.10 -10.99 -7.29
C PHE A 17 -2.94 -12.11 -6.67
N GLN A 18 -4.27 -12.10 -6.88
CA GLN A 18 -5.18 -13.12 -6.38
C GLN A 18 -4.84 -14.51 -6.91
N SER A 19 -4.51 -14.64 -8.20
CA SER A 19 -4.16 -15.92 -8.81
C SER A 19 -2.91 -16.57 -8.19
N MET A 20 -1.94 -15.74 -7.78
CA MET A 20 -0.65 -16.20 -7.27
C MET A 20 -0.63 -16.37 -5.76
N THR A 21 -1.37 -15.54 -5.01
CA THR A 21 -1.32 -15.52 -3.54
C THR A 21 -2.53 -16.18 -2.88
N ARG A 22 -3.61 -16.42 -3.63
CA ARG A 22 -4.91 -16.90 -3.12
C ARG A 22 -5.52 -15.98 -2.06
N VAL A 23 -5.14 -14.71 -2.06
CA VAL A 23 -5.65 -13.68 -1.16
C VAL A 23 -6.33 -12.60 -1.99
N ASP A 24 -7.48 -12.13 -1.50
CA ASP A 24 -8.20 -11.03 -2.13
C ASP A 24 -7.44 -9.71 -1.99
N ALA A 25 -7.41 -8.95 -3.08
CA ALA A 25 -6.97 -7.56 -3.09
C ALA A 25 -8.16 -6.66 -3.41
N MET A 26 -8.29 -5.60 -2.62
CA MET A 26 -9.32 -4.56 -2.76
C MET A 26 -8.87 -3.48 -3.74
N ASP A 27 -7.57 -3.18 -3.74
CA ASP A 27 -6.97 -2.14 -4.57
C ASP A 27 -5.47 -2.40 -4.77
N CYS A 28 -4.86 -1.75 -5.76
CA CYS A 28 -3.43 -1.72 -5.92
C CYS A 28 -2.92 -0.37 -6.46
N VAL A 29 -1.75 0.03 -5.98
CA VAL A 29 -1.02 1.20 -6.47
C VAL A 29 0.43 0.83 -6.69
N GLU A 30 1.00 1.23 -7.84
CA GLU A 30 2.38 0.92 -8.19
C GLU A 30 3.24 2.18 -8.32
N THR A 31 4.42 2.15 -7.71
CA THR A 31 5.55 3.03 -8.04
C THR A 31 6.48 2.34 -9.04
N GLN A 32 7.60 3.00 -9.37
CA GLN A 32 8.66 2.38 -10.15
C GLN A 32 9.30 1.18 -9.43
N GLN A 33 9.34 1.19 -8.09
CA GLN A 33 10.08 0.19 -7.29
C GLN A 33 9.18 -0.73 -6.47
N VAL A 34 7.95 -0.31 -6.18
CA VAL A 34 7.07 -0.97 -5.21
C VAL A 34 5.66 -1.10 -5.77
N ALA A 35 5.06 -2.27 -5.63
CA ALA A 35 3.64 -2.51 -5.89
C ALA A 35 2.93 -2.70 -4.54
N TYR A 36 2.07 -1.77 -4.18
CA TYR A 36 1.24 -1.82 -2.98
C TYR A 36 -0.10 -2.47 -3.31
N PHE A 37 -0.49 -3.49 -2.53
CA PHE A 37 -1.80 -4.12 -2.62
C PHE A 37 -2.55 -3.90 -1.31
N VAL A 38 -3.74 -3.33 -1.40
CA VAL A 38 -4.66 -3.23 -0.27
C VAL A 38 -5.44 -4.53 -0.18
N VAL A 39 -5.38 -5.19 0.97
CA VAL A 39 -6.03 -6.49 1.21
C VAL A 39 -6.99 -6.39 2.40
N PRO A 40 -8.03 -7.24 2.50
CA PRO A 40 -8.89 -7.27 3.67
C PRO A 40 -8.08 -7.50 4.96
N ARG A 41 -8.60 -7.00 6.10
CA ARG A 41 -7.99 -7.23 7.42
C ARG A 41 -7.81 -8.72 7.70
N GLY A 42 -6.65 -9.08 8.26
CA GLY A 42 -6.29 -10.47 8.57
C GLY A 42 -5.84 -11.30 7.37
N SER A 43 -5.86 -10.74 6.15
CA SER A 43 -5.41 -11.45 4.95
C SER A 43 -3.91 -11.79 4.98
N VAL A 44 -3.08 -10.94 5.58
CA VAL A 44 -1.63 -11.21 5.68
C VAL A 44 -1.37 -12.45 6.55
N GLY A 45 -2.10 -12.60 7.66
CA GLY A 45 -2.01 -13.79 8.51
C GLY A 45 -2.58 -15.07 7.87
N ARG A 46 -3.40 -14.94 6.82
CA ARG A 46 -3.97 -16.07 6.06
C ARG A 46 -3.11 -16.49 4.88
N LEU A 47 -2.05 -15.75 4.53
CA LEU A 47 -1.13 -16.19 3.49
C LEU A 47 -0.49 -17.50 3.91
N LYS A 48 -0.78 -18.56 3.13
CA LYS A 48 -0.27 -19.91 3.39
C LYS A 48 1.24 -19.99 3.23
N ASP A 49 1.80 -19.23 2.29
CA ASP A 49 3.24 -19.09 2.09
C ASP A 49 3.57 -17.69 1.53
N SER A 50 4.80 -17.24 1.78
CA SER A 50 5.34 -16.02 1.17
C SER A 50 5.79 -16.23 -0.27
N ALA A 51 5.79 -17.48 -0.77
CA ALA A 51 6.31 -17.82 -2.09
C ALA A 51 5.42 -17.23 -3.21
N GLY A 52 4.11 -17.16 -3.00
CA GLY A 52 3.19 -16.46 -3.93
C GLY A 52 3.56 -14.98 -4.11
N VAL A 53 3.84 -14.28 -3.01
CA VAL A 53 4.25 -12.87 -3.01
C VAL A 53 5.64 -12.70 -3.62
N GLU A 54 6.58 -13.58 -3.32
CA GLU A 54 7.94 -13.55 -3.88
C GLU A 54 7.92 -13.78 -5.39
N ARG A 55 7.14 -14.75 -5.87
CA ARG A 55 6.96 -15.00 -7.31
C ARG A 55 6.32 -13.80 -8.01
N LEU A 56 5.33 -13.17 -7.39
CA LEU A 56 4.72 -11.95 -7.93
C LEU A 56 5.74 -10.82 -8.00
N SER A 57 6.53 -10.62 -6.95
CA SER A 57 7.60 -9.62 -6.92
C SER A 57 8.62 -9.81 -8.05
N LYS A 58 9.07 -11.06 -8.27
CA LYS A 58 9.94 -11.42 -9.39
C LYS A 58 9.29 -11.14 -10.75
N LYS A 59 8.00 -11.46 -10.91
CA LYS A 59 7.26 -11.25 -12.15
C LYS A 59 7.04 -9.77 -12.47
N LEU A 60 6.78 -8.95 -11.44
CA LEU A 60 6.57 -7.50 -11.60
C LEU A 60 7.89 -6.72 -11.67
N GLY A 61 9.02 -7.31 -11.25
CA GLY A 61 10.29 -6.59 -11.10
C GLY A 61 10.24 -5.52 -10.01
N LYS A 62 9.30 -5.62 -9.07
CA LYS A 62 9.00 -4.63 -8.02
C LYS A 62 8.85 -5.32 -6.68
N ASN A 63 9.17 -4.61 -5.61
CA ASN A 63 8.87 -5.07 -4.26
C ASN A 63 7.35 -5.08 -4.06
N VAL A 64 6.77 -6.21 -3.67
CA VAL A 64 5.35 -6.29 -3.36
C VAL A 64 5.13 -6.01 -1.88
N ARG A 65 4.21 -5.09 -1.57
CA ARG A 65 3.83 -4.75 -0.20
C ARG A 65 2.34 -4.92 0.00
N LEU A 66 1.97 -5.58 1.08
CA LEU A 66 0.57 -5.77 1.47
C LEU A 66 0.21 -4.77 2.56
N ILE A 67 -0.91 -4.08 2.37
CA ILE A 67 -1.48 -3.15 3.32
C ILE A 67 -2.85 -3.70 3.72
N GLU A 68 -3.03 -4.03 5.00
CA GLU A 68 -4.35 -4.43 5.46
C GLU A 68 -5.27 -3.21 5.56
N HIS A 69 -6.43 -3.31 4.92
CA HIS A 69 -7.49 -2.33 5.02
C HIS A 69 -7.94 -2.13 6.48
N ARG A 70 -8.30 -0.88 6.79
CA ARG A 70 -8.83 -0.41 8.06
C ARG A 70 -9.84 0.69 7.75
N ASP A 71 -10.98 0.64 8.43
CA ASP A 71 -12.05 1.65 8.24
C ASP A 71 -11.64 3.01 8.82
N GLU A 72 -10.90 2.98 9.94
CA GLU A 72 -10.38 4.19 10.59
C GLU A 72 -9.16 4.73 9.83
N PRO A 73 -9.18 5.99 9.34
CA PRO A 73 -8.09 6.56 8.56
C PRO A 73 -6.74 6.53 9.27
N GLU A 74 -6.71 6.78 10.58
CA GLU A 74 -5.47 6.70 11.37
C GLU A 74 -4.91 5.28 11.42
N ALA A 75 -5.77 4.28 11.57
CA ALA A 75 -5.36 2.88 11.57
C ALA A 75 -4.87 2.45 10.18
N PHE A 76 -5.50 2.95 9.11
CA PHE A 76 -5.05 2.71 7.74
C PHE A 76 -3.65 3.31 7.51
N LEU A 77 -3.43 4.57 7.90
CA LEU A 77 -2.11 5.21 7.82
C LEU A 77 -1.04 4.47 8.63
N LYS A 78 -1.38 3.98 9.84
CA LYS A 78 -0.47 3.12 10.62
C LYS A 78 -0.13 1.83 9.87
N SER A 79 -1.12 1.15 9.30
CA SER A 79 -0.93 -0.04 8.45
C SER A 79 -0.10 0.24 7.21
N LEU A 80 -0.12 1.46 6.70
CA LEU A 80 0.61 1.85 5.50
C LEU A 80 2.08 2.11 5.79
N PHE A 81 2.37 2.80 6.89
CA PHE A 81 3.71 3.21 7.28
C PHE A 81 4.41 2.27 8.27
N TRP A 82 3.81 1.12 8.60
CA TRP A 82 4.31 0.19 9.64
C TRP A 82 5.79 -0.17 9.53
N HIS A 83 6.32 -0.25 8.30
CA HIS A 83 7.72 -0.58 8.01
C HIS A 83 8.72 0.55 8.28
N TYR A 84 8.24 1.76 8.54
CA TYR A 84 9.06 2.97 8.70
C TYR A 84 9.22 3.43 10.14
N GLY A 85 8.72 2.66 11.12
CA GLY A 85 8.82 3.03 12.54
C GLY A 85 7.96 4.25 12.85
N VAL A 86 6.64 4.08 12.76
CA VAL A 86 5.65 5.13 13.05
C VAL A 86 5.68 5.48 14.54
N GLU A 87 5.98 6.74 14.84
CA GLU A 87 5.94 7.29 16.20
C GLU A 87 4.54 7.81 16.55
N ASN A 88 3.88 8.46 15.58
CA ASN A 88 2.56 9.04 15.78
C ASN A 88 1.82 9.20 14.45
N VAL A 89 0.50 9.07 14.49
CA VAL A 89 -0.40 9.39 13.37
C VAL A 89 -1.52 10.26 13.93
N SER A 90 -1.82 11.35 13.24
CA SER A 90 -3.02 12.14 13.47
C SER A 90 -3.74 12.38 12.16
N VAL A 91 -5.06 12.45 12.21
CA VAL A 91 -5.89 12.78 11.06
C VAL A 91 -6.78 13.97 11.45
N GLU A 92 -6.72 15.03 10.67
CA GLU A 92 -7.41 16.29 10.95
C GLU A 92 -8.21 16.74 9.72
N GLN A 93 -9.29 17.49 9.96
CA GLN A 93 -10.05 18.11 8.88
C GLN A 93 -9.29 19.35 8.38
N GLY A 94 -8.74 19.28 7.18
CA GLY A 94 -8.06 20.37 6.51
C GLY A 94 -8.96 21.15 5.54
N PRO A 95 -8.45 22.24 4.95
CA PRO A 95 -9.18 23.10 4.02
C PRO A 95 -9.59 22.40 2.71
N HIS A 96 -8.97 21.27 2.37
CA HIS A 96 -9.23 20.49 1.16
C HIS A 96 -9.76 19.08 1.46
N GLY A 97 -10.22 18.83 2.68
CA GLY A 97 -10.66 17.51 3.14
C GLY A 97 -9.76 16.95 4.23
N LEU A 98 -9.84 15.64 4.41
CA LEU A 98 -9.11 14.91 5.44
C LEU A 98 -7.59 14.99 5.20
N GLN A 99 -6.82 15.41 6.19
CA GLN A 99 -5.36 15.48 6.13
C GLN A 99 -4.74 14.55 7.17
N GLY A 100 -3.96 13.58 6.70
CA GLY A 100 -3.20 12.68 7.56
C GLY A 100 -1.78 13.20 7.81
N ARG A 101 -1.35 13.22 9.07
CA ARG A 101 0.03 13.53 9.47
C ARG A 101 0.64 12.30 10.12
N VAL A 102 1.71 11.78 9.53
CA VAL A 102 2.46 10.63 10.04
C VAL A 102 3.85 11.10 10.49
N ARG A 103 4.15 10.89 11.77
CA ARG A 103 5.48 11.08 12.33
C ARG A 103 6.20 9.74 12.36
N ILE A 104 7.36 9.68 11.72
CA ILE A 104 8.26 8.52 11.69
C ILE A 104 9.64 8.91 12.19
N SER A 105 10.42 7.89 12.60
CA SER A 105 11.80 8.08 13.02
C SER A 105 12.61 8.87 11.98
N PRO A 106 13.38 9.90 12.37
CA PRO A 106 14.21 10.68 11.46
C PRO A 106 15.15 9.84 10.59
N LEU A 107 15.67 8.74 11.14
CA LEU A 107 16.55 7.80 10.44
C LEU A 107 15.86 7.10 9.26
N MET A 108 14.53 6.96 9.32
CA MET A 108 13.73 6.27 8.31
C MET A 108 13.05 7.22 7.32
N LYS A 109 13.08 8.55 7.57
CA LYS A 109 12.43 9.56 6.72
C LYS A 109 12.86 9.48 5.26
N GLY A 110 14.16 9.35 4.99
CA GLY A 110 14.67 9.23 3.62
C GLY A 110 14.11 8.00 2.88
N ARG A 111 13.93 6.88 3.59
CA ARG A 111 13.38 5.63 3.03
C ARG A 111 11.87 5.71 2.82
N ALA A 112 11.16 6.41 3.69
CA ALA A 112 9.72 6.63 3.58
C ALA A 112 9.37 7.57 2.43
N ILE A 113 10.17 8.61 2.20
CA ILE A 113 9.97 9.54 1.09
C ILE A 113 10.31 8.89 -0.26
N GLY A 114 11.35 8.04 -0.30
CA GLY A 114 11.86 7.48 -1.56
C GLY A 114 12.65 8.51 -2.38
N LYS A 115 13.27 8.09 -3.49
CA LYS A 115 14.08 9.00 -4.31
C LYS A 115 13.14 10.02 -4.98
N GLY A 116 13.32 11.30 -4.70
CA GLY A 116 12.47 12.36 -5.26
C GLY A 116 11.00 12.35 -4.79
N GLY A 117 10.71 11.73 -3.65
CA GLY A 117 9.34 11.65 -3.11
C GLY A 117 8.47 10.57 -3.76
N GLU A 118 9.05 9.65 -4.54
CA GLU A 118 8.31 8.63 -5.28
C GLU A 118 7.41 7.75 -4.40
N ASN A 119 7.83 7.45 -3.16
CA ASN A 119 7.06 6.59 -2.27
C ASN A 119 5.86 7.33 -1.68
N LEU A 120 5.95 8.65 -1.45
CA LEU A 120 4.83 9.45 -0.96
C LEU A 120 3.84 9.85 -2.06
N LYS A 121 4.29 9.98 -3.32
CA LYS A 121 3.40 10.33 -4.44
C LYS A 121 2.43 9.23 -4.83
N ALA A 122 2.73 7.99 -4.45
CA ALA A 122 1.88 6.83 -4.71
C ALA A 122 0.95 6.49 -3.54
N LEU A 123 0.89 7.35 -2.52
CA LEU A 123 0.10 7.20 -1.31
C LEU A 123 -0.85 8.39 -1.18
#